data_AF-A0A564WRP2-F1
#
_entry.id   AF-A0A564WRP2-F1
#
_cell.length_a   1.000
_cell.length_b   1.000
_cell.length_c   1.000
_cell.angle_alpha   90.00
_cell.angle_beta   90.00
_cell.angle_gamma   90.00
#
_symmetry.space_group_name_H-M   'P 1'
#
loop_
_entity.id
_entity.type
_entity.pdbx_description
1 polymer ?
#
loop_
_entity_poly.entity_id
_entity_poly.type
_entity_poly.pdbx_seq_one_letter_code
_entity_poly.pdbx_strand_id
1 'polypeptide(L)'
;MNKMREYERGREDGLDLARRIVKEGGLEALERECKFRGVTGIHTSLAAKDLDKASQKIKEMTIDTFTILCIAAVHDEFGFGEKRCRRLIAKMEEGAEYLMDDLATWDDYIKEIKEQLNIDLRIRWNN
;
A
#
# COMPACT_ATOMS: atom_id res chain seq x y z
N MET A 1 13.60 -32.39 -12.73
CA MET A 1 12.31 -32.44 -13.47
C MET A 1 11.26 -31.40 -13.02
N ASN A 2 11.53 -30.53 -12.03
CA ASN A 2 10.53 -29.58 -11.52
C ASN A 2 10.65 -28.18 -12.16
N LYS A 3 11.87 -27.59 -12.21
CA LYS A 3 12.12 -26.24 -12.74
C LYS A 3 11.71 -26.01 -14.20
N MET A 4 11.88 -26.99 -15.07
CA MET A 4 11.48 -26.88 -16.50
C MET A 4 9.97 -26.76 -16.65
N ARG A 5 9.20 -27.55 -15.88
CA ARG A 5 7.72 -27.50 -15.91
C ARG A 5 7.19 -26.21 -15.32
N GLU A 6 7.84 -25.67 -14.29
CA GLU A 6 7.50 -24.37 -13.71
C GLU A 6 7.78 -23.23 -14.69
N TYR A 7 8.89 -23.29 -15.43
CA TYR A 7 9.20 -22.32 -16.47
C TYR A 7 8.21 -22.35 -17.64
N GLU A 8 7.86 -23.54 -18.12
CA GLU A 8 6.86 -23.71 -19.18
C GLU A 8 5.49 -23.18 -18.74
N ARG A 9 5.04 -23.52 -17.53
CA ARG A 9 3.80 -22.98 -16.95
C ARG A 9 3.83 -21.46 -16.82
N GLY A 10 4.95 -20.89 -16.36
CA GLY A 10 5.09 -19.43 -16.25
C GLY A 10 5.01 -18.71 -17.60
N ARG A 11 5.47 -19.34 -18.69
CA ARG A 11 5.30 -18.80 -20.05
C ARG A 11 3.85 -18.84 -20.51
N GLU A 12 3.15 -19.93 -20.25
CA GLU A 12 1.72 -20.08 -20.55
C GLU A 12 0.90 -19.03 -19.77
N ASP A 13 1.13 -18.90 -18.46
CA ASP A 13 0.47 -17.91 -17.61
C ASP A 13 0.74 -16.46 -18.09
N GLY A 14 1.96 -16.17 -18.55
CA GLY A 14 2.33 -14.88 -19.10
C GLY A 14 1.61 -14.54 -20.41
N LEU A 15 1.44 -15.53 -21.30
CA LEU A 15 0.67 -15.37 -22.54
C LEU A 15 -0.82 -15.15 -22.25
N ASP A 16 -1.38 -15.89 -21.30
CA ASP A 16 -2.78 -15.72 -20.90
C ASP A 16 -3.06 -14.39 -20.19
N LEU A 17 -2.12 -13.91 -19.37
CA LEU A 17 -2.17 -12.58 -18.80
C LEU A 17 -2.14 -11.49 -19.88
N ALA A 18 -1.18 -11.56 -20.81
CA ALA A 18 -1.07 -10.60 -21.92
C ALA A 18 -2.36 -10.57 -22.76
N ARG A 19 -2.90 -11.76 -23.07
CA ARG A 19 -4.17 -11.91 -23.79
C ARG A 19 -5.33 -11.25 -23.06
N ARG A 20 -5.44 -11.40 -21.74
CA ARG A 20 -6.49 -10.74 -20.93
C ARG A 20 -6.37 -9.22 -20.96
N ILE A 21 -5.16 -8.69 -20.78
CA ILE A 21 -4.92 -7.24 -20.78
C ILE A 21 -5.26 -6.61 -22.14
N VAL A 22 -4.80 -7.23 -23.23
CA VAL A 22 -5.10 -6.75 -24.59
C VAL A 22 -6.59 -6.80 -24.89
N LYS A 23 -7.29 -7.85 -24.45
CA LYS A 23 -8.74 -7.99 -24.66
C LYS A 23 -9.55 -6.87 -23.99
N GLU A 24 -9.07 -6.34 -22.88
CA GLU A 24 -9.78 -5.31 -22.11
C GLU A 24 -9.38 -3.88 -22.48
N GLY A 25 -8.10 -3.63 -22.76
CA GLY A 25 -7.57 -2.27 -22.94
C GLY A 25 -6.67 -2.08 -24.16
N GLY A 26 -6.62 -3.05 -25.06
CA GLY A 26 -5.80 -2.99 -26.28
C GLY A 26 -4.30 -3.07 -26.02
N LEU A 27 -3.52 -2.73 -27.06
CA LEU A 27 -2.05 -2.81 -27.01
C LEU A 27 -1.46 -1.79 -26.03
N GLU A 28 -2.03 -0.59 -25.94
CA GLU A 28 -1.56 0.45 -25.01
C GLU A 28 -1.64 0.00 -23.54
N ALA A 29 -2.68 -0.75 -23.17
CA ALA A 29 -2.79 -1.31 -21.83
C ALA A 29 -1.69 -2.34 -21.54
N LEU A 30 -1.32 -3.14 -22.55
CA LEU A 30 -0.21 -4.09 -22.43
C LEU A 30 1.14 -3.36 -22.28
N GLU A 31 1.37 -2.29 -23.04
CA GLU A 31 2.59 -1.48 -22.93
C GLU A 31 2.73 -0.82 -21.54
N ARG A 32 1.63 -0.29 -20.99
CA ARG A 32 1.61 0.24 -19.62
C ARG A 32 1.92 -0.82 -18.58
N GLU A 33 1.36 -2.02 -18.71
CA GLU A 33 1.64 -3.15 -17.82
C GLU A 33 3.12 -3.55 -17.89
N CYS A 34 3.68 -3.68 -19.10
CA CYS A 34 5.09 -4.00 -19.31
C CYS A 34 6.01 -2.96 -18.64
N LYS A 35 5.69 -1.67 -18.78
CA LYS A 35 6.42 -0.58 -18.10
C LYS A 35 6.30 -0.67 -16.59
N PHE A 36 5.08 -0.86 -16.06
CA PHE A 36 4.83 -1.01 -14.62
C PHE A 36 5.65 -2.15 -14.02
N ARG A 37 5.64 -3.33 -14.66
CA ARG A 37 6.41 -4.49 -14.20
C ARG A 37 7.91 -4.29 -14.31
N GLY A 38 8.37 -3.62 -15.37
CA GLY A 38 9.79 -3.28 -15.53
C GLY A 38 10.32 -2.37 -14.42
N VAL A 39 9.49 -1.45 -13.93
CA VAL A 39 9.85 -0.54 -12.81
C VAL A 39 9.72 -1.22 -11.46
N THR A 40 8.66 -1.99 -11.24
CA THR A 40 8.33 -2.58 -9.92
C THR A 40 8.96 -3.94 -9.66
N GLY A 41 9.46 -4.63 -10.69
CA GLY A 41 10.01 -5.99 -10.56
C GLY A 41 8.95 -7.06 -10.27
N ILE A 42 7.66 -6.78 -10.47
CA ILE A 42 6.58 -7.70 -10.11
C ILE A 42 6.41 -8.81 -11.16
N HIS A 43 6.76 -10.03 -10.76
CA HIS A 43 6.66 -11.25 -11.57
C HIS A 43 5.51 -12.16 -11.11
N THR A 44 4.26 -11.71 -11.31
CA THR A 44 3.05 -12.49 -10.99
C THR A 44 2.10 -12.61 -12.18
N SER A 45 1.19 -13.59 -12.16
CA SER A 45 0.12 -13.77 -13.16
C SER A 45 -1.09 -12.85 -12.97
N LEU A 46 -1.03 -11.93 -11.99
CA LEU A 46 -2.06 -10.92 -11.69
C LEU A 46 -1.74 -9.63 -12.41
N ALA A 47 -2.70 -9.04 -13.13
CA ALA A 47 -2.52 -7.72 -13.76
C ALA A 47 -2.39 -6.60 -12.72
N ALA A 48 -1.84 -5.44 -13.09
CA ALA A 48 -1.70 -4.29 -12.18
C ALA A 48 -3.02 -3.93 -11.47
N LYS A 49 -4.15 -3.95 -12.20
CA LYS A 49 -5.50 -3.71 -11.63
C LYS A 49 -5.91 -4.70 -10.54
N ASP A 50 -5.45 -5.95 -10.62
CA ASP A 50 -5.78 -7.00 -9.64
C ASP A 50 -4.87 -6.86 -8.41
N LEU A 51 -3.62 -6.45 -8.64
CA LEU A 51 -2.69 -6.05 -7.59
C LEU A 51 -3.19 -4.81 -6.84
N ASP A 52 -3.76 -3.82 -7.52
CA ASP A 52 -4.33 -2.62 -6.90
C ASP A 52 -5.52 -2.98 -5.99
N LYS A 53 -6.41 -3.86 -6.45
CA LYS A 53 -7.53 -4.35 -5.62
C LYS A 53 -7.06 -5.12 -4.39
N ALA A 54 -6.05 -5.97 -4.53
CA ALA A 54 -5.45 -6.67 -3.40
C ALA A 54 -4.75 -5.68 -2.44
N SER A 55 -4.03 -4.70 -3.00
CA SER A 55 -3.36 -3.64 -2.27
C SER A 55 -4.35 -2.81 -1.46
N GLN A 56 -5.52 -2.48 -2.02
CA GLN A 56 -6.55 -1.73 -1.31
C GLN A 56 -7.01 -2.46 -0.03
N LYS A 57 -7.31 -3.76 -0.10
CA LYS A 57 -7.69 -4.54 1.10
C LYS A 57 -6.58 -4.58 2.14
N ILE A 58 -5.32 -4.68 1.70
CA ILE A 58 -4.15 -4.64 2.60
C ILE A 58 -4.05 -3.27 3.27
N LYS A 59 -4.24 -2.18 2.51
CA LYS A 59 -4.24 -0.81 3.03
C LYS A 59 -5.35 -0.61 4.07
N GLU A 60 -6.57 -0.99 3.76
CA GLU A 60 -7.74 -0.91 4.65
C GLU A 60 -7.46 -1.69 5.96
N MET A 61 -7.05 -2.95 5.85
CA MET A 61 -6.68 -3.76 7.03
C MET A 61 -5.52 -3.15 7.83
N THR A 62 -4.54 -2.54 7.17
CA THR A 62 -3.41 -1.89 7.85
C THR A 62 -3.88 -0.69 8.67
N ILE A 63 -4.78 0.14 8.12
CA ILE A 63 -5.36 1.28 8.83
C ILE A 63 -6.18 0.80 10.04
N ASP A 64 -7.04 -0.22 9.85
CA ASP A 64 -7.87 -0.76 10.93
C ASP A 64 -7.02 -1.31 12.09
N THR A 65 -6.05 -2.18 11.76
CA THR A 65 -5.19 -2.81 12.78
C THR A 65 -4.33 -1.79 13.51
N PHE A 66 -3.76 -0.81 12.81
CA PHE A 66 -2.97 0.25 13.42
C PHE A 66 -3.83 1.18 14.30
N THR A 67 -5.04 1.52 13.86
CA THR A 67 -5.98 2.36 14.63
C THR A 67 -6.39 1.66 15.93
N ILE A 68 -6.72 0.36 15.87
CA ILE A 68 -7.06 -0.44 17.05
C ILE A 68 -5.90 -0.44 18.05
N LEU A 69 -4.67 -0.72 17.59
CA LEU A 69 -3.46 -0.72 18.42
C LEU A 69 -3.20 0.65 19.07
N CYS A 70 -3.29 1.73 18.29
CA CYS A 70 -3.11 3.09 18.80
C CYS A 70 -4.15 3.45 19.87
N ILE A 71 -5.43 3.16 19.62
CA ILE A 71 -6.51 3.46 20.56
C ILE A 71 -6.34 2.67 21.86
N ALA A 72 -6.01 1.37 21.77
CA ALA A 72 -5.71 0.55 22.95
C ALA A 72 -4.55 1.14 23.75
N ALA A 73 -3.44 1.48 23.09
CA ALA A 73 -2.26 2.05 23.76
C ALA A 73 -2.58 3.38 24.45
N VAL A 74 -3.31 4.30 23.80
CA VAL A 74 -3.63 5.60 24.42
C VAL A 74 -4.68 5.51 25.52
N HIS A 75 -5.60 4.55 25.42
CA HIS A 75 -6.57 4.26 26.47
C HIS A 75 -5.89 3.67 27.70
N ASP A 76 -5.08 2.63 27.50
CA ASP A 76 -4.51 1.85 28.61
C ASP A 76 -3.38 2.58 29.33
N GLU A 77 -2.48 3.25 28.59
CA GLU A 77 -1.33 3.94 29.18
C GLU A 77 -1.68 5.37 29.64
N PHE A 78 -2.54 6.08 28.91
CA PHE A 78 -2.80 7.51 29.14
C PHE A 78 -4.25 7.81 29.60
N GLY A 79 -5.09 6.79 29.76
CA GLY A 79 -6.46 6.93 30.26
C GLY A 79 -7.40 7.66 29.31
N PHE A 80 -7.15 7.62 27.99
CA PHE A 80 -8.00 8.31 27.03
C PHE A 80 -9.40 7.68 26.97
N GLY A 81 -10.41 8.40 27.49
CA GLY A 81 -11.81 8.01 27.31
C GLY A 81 -12.33 8.26 25.89
N GLU A 82 -13.55 7.80 25.62
CA GLU A 82 -14.19 7.79 24.29
C GLU A 82 -14.00 9.09 23.49
N LYS A 83 -14.26 10.25 24.09
CA LYS A 83 -14.17 11.55 23.40
C LYS A 83 -12.76 11.85 22.89
N ARG A 84 -11.71 11.46 23.63
CA ARG A 84 -10.32 11.66 23.20
C ARG A 84 -9.94 10.64 22.12
N CYS A 85 -10.38 9.39 22.26
CA CYS A 85 -10.18 8.35 21.26
C CYS A 85 -10.83 8.71 19.92
N ARG A 86 -12.08 9.18 19.91
CA ARG A 86 -12.75 9.65 18.67
C ARG A 86 -12.03 10.81 18.01
N ARG A 87 -11.48 11.75 18.79
CA ARG A 87 -10.66 12.85 18.26
C ARG A 87 -9.35 12.37 17.64
N LEU A 88 -8.72 11.35 18.23
CA LEU A 88 -7.53 10.73 17.66
C LEU A 88 -7.83 10.08 16.31
N ILE A 89 -8.90 9.29 16.22
CA ILE A 89 -9.35 8.65 14.97
C ILE A 89 -9.58 9.70 13.89
N ALA A 90 -10.37 10.74 14.17
CA ALA A 90 -10.63 11.81 13.21
C ALA A 90 -9.35 12.53 12.76
N LYS A 91 -8.37 12.70 13.66
CA LYS A 91 -7.09 13.32 13.30
C LYS A 91 -6.23 12.41 12.41
N MET A 92 -6.31 11.10 12.59
CA MET A 92 -5.64 10.12 11.72
C MET A 92 -6.27 10.09 10.33
N GLU A 93 -7.60 10.16 10.24
CA GLU A 93 -8.34 10.25 8.96
C GLU A 93 -7.97 11.52 8.19
N GLU A 94 -7.97 12.68 8.85
CA GLU A 94 -7.54 13.96 8.25
C GLU A 94 -6.10 13.87 7.71
N GLY A 95 -5.19 13.27 8.49
CA GLY A 95 -3.81 13.07 8.04
C GLY A 95 -3.70 12.16 6.81
N ALA A 96 -4.55 11.12 6.73
CA ALA A 96 -4.61 10.25 5.57
C ALA A 96 -5.14 10.97 4.33
N GLU A 97 -6.16 11.82 4.46
CA GLU A 97 -6.66 12.67 3.37
C GLU A 97 -5.57 13.59 2.83
N TYR A 98 -4.82 14.26 3.71
CA TYR A 98 -3.71 15.13 3.28
C TYR A 98 -2.62 14.40 2.49
N LEU A 99 -2.33 13.15 2.86
CA LEU A 99 -1.37 12.30 2.15
C LEU A 99 -1.92 11.80 0.80
N MET A 100 -3.24 11.60 0.69
CA MET A 100 -3.89 11.17 -0.56
C MET A 100 -4.01 12.32 -1.56
N ASP A 101 -4.27 13.54 -1.08
CA ASP A 101 -4.44 14.74 -1.91
C ASP A 101 -3.11 15.46 -2.21
N ASP A 102 -1.96 14.82 -1.94
CA ASP A 102 -0.61 15.37 -2.08
C ASP A 102 -0.40 16.73 -1.35
N LEU A 103 -1.20 17.01 -0.32
CA LEU A 103 -1.11 18.22 0.52
C LEU A 103 -0.03 18.12 1.60
N ALA A 104 0.40 16.90 1.92
CA ALA A 104 1.49 16.59 2.82
C ALA A 104 2.23 15.33 2.37
N THR A 105 3.48 15.19 2.81
CA THR A 105 4.28 13.97 2.61
C THR A 105 4.63 13.32 3.95
N TRP A 106 5.01 12.04 3.93
CA TRP A 106 5.52 11.38 5.13
C TRP A 106 6.75 12.05 5.73
N ASP A 107 7.61 12.63 4.88
CA ASP A 107 8.80 13.35 5.33
C ASP A 107 8.44 14.64 6.08
N ASP A 108 7.35 15.31 5.71
CA ASP A 108 6.85 16.48 6.44
C ASP A 108 6.45 16.10 7.87
N TYR A 109 5.69 15.00 8.04
CA TYR A 109 5.32 14.50 9.36
C TYR A 109 6.54 14.06 10.19
N ILE A 110 7.48 13.32 9.58
CA ILE A 110 8.70 12.86 10.27
C ILE A 110 9.52 14.05 10.76
N LYS A 111 9.67 15.07 9.90
CA LYS A 111 10.40 16.30 10.23
C LYS A 111 9.70 17.06 11.35
N GLU A 112 8.40 17.27 11.29
CA GLU A 112 7.64 17.99 12.32
C GLU A 112 7.72 17.27 13.68
N ILE A 113 7.57 15.94 13.69
CA ILE A 113 7.71 15.13 14.91
C ILE A 113 9.13 15.25 15.49
N LYS A 114 10.15 15.24 14.63
CA LYS A 114 11.53 15.44 15.08
C LYS A 114 11.74 16.84 15.66
N GLU A 115 11.23 17.87 15.02
CA GLU A 115 11.38 19.26 15.46
C GLU A 115 10.63 19.55 16.76
N GLN A 116 9.41 19.02 16.93
CA GLN A 116 8.56 19.31 18.08
C GLN A 116 8.82 18.40 19.28
N LEU A 117 9.08 17.11 19.02
CA LEU A 117 9.15 16.08 20.06
C LEU A 117 10.55 15.47 20.22
N ASN A 118 11.49 15.82 19.34
CA ASN A 118 12.83 15.23 19.28
C ASN A 118 12.82 13.69 19.16
N ILE A 119 11.80 13.15 18.48
CA ILE A 119 11.69 11.70 18.22
C ILE A 119 12.15 11.41 16.79
N ASP A 120 13.10 10.49 16.63
CA ASP A 120 13.60 10.06 15.33
C ASP A 120 12.77 8.89 14.79
N LEU A 121 12.02 9.16 13.72
CA LEU A 121 11.23 8.16 13.00
C LEU A 121 11.75 7.97 11.58
N ARG A 122 11.57 6.77 11.03
CA ARG A 122 11.87 6.45 9.63
C ARG A 122 10.92 5.39 9.09
N ILE A 123 10.51 5.54 7.83
CA ILE A 123 9.81 4.50 7.10
C ILE A 123 10.86 3.57 6.47
N ARG A 124 10.71 2.27 6.70
CA ARG A 124 11.53 1.25 6.03
C ARG A 124 10.84 0.88 4.72
N TRP A 125 11.33 1.45 3.64
CA TRP A 125 10.88 1.10 2.30
C TRP A 125 11.50 -0.24 1.88
N ASN A 126 10.70 -1.14 1.30
CA ASN A 126 11.23 -2.30 0.60
C ASN A 126 11.73 -1.82 -0.76
N ASN A 127 13.04 -1.60 -0.87
CA ASN A 127 13.72 -1.42 -2.15
C ASN A 127 14.01 -2.79 -2.79
#